data_AF-A0A923E797-F1
#
_entry.id   AF-A0A923E797-F1
#
_cell.length_a   1.000
_cell.length_b   1.000
_cell.length_c   1.000
_cell.angle_alpha   90.00
_cell.angle_beta   90.00
_cell.angle_gamma   90.00
#
_symmetry.space_group_name_H-M   'P 1'
#
loop_
_entity.id
_entity.type
_entity.pdbx_description
1 polymer ?
#
loop_
_entity_poly.entity_id
_entity_poly.type
_entity_poly.pdbx_seq_one_letter_code
_entity_poly.pdbx_strand_id
1 'polypeptide(L)' 'MFFNKKSKGKEIELKVDGMMCTHCELAVKQALQKVDGVKKAKVSHFKKRAFITLEEGKDVPIFELIHAVKTTGYDACEV' A
#
# COMPACT_ATOMS: atom_id res chain seq x y z
N MET A 1 27.54 3.03 10.98
CA MET A 1 26.55 2.90 9.88
C MET A 1 25.20 3.36 10.42
N PHE A 2 24.80 4.62 10.21
CA PHE A 2 23.57 5.20 10.75
C PHE A 2 22.50 5.25 9.67
N PHE A 3 21.49 4.37 9.74
CA PHE A 3 20.31 4.45 8.87
C PHE A 3 19.04 4.58 9.73
N ASN A 4 19.01 5.65 10.54
CA ASN A 4 17.81 6.06 11.26
C ASN A 4 16.88 6.83 10.31
N LYS A 5 16.17 6.11 9.43
CA LYS A 5 15.22 6.71 8.48
C LYS A 5 13.89 7.00 9.21
N LYS A 6 13.90 8.01 10.09
CA LYS A 6 12.69 8.58 10.70
C LYS A 6 11.88 9.24 9.58
N SER A 7 10.89 8.53 9.08
CA SER A 7 10.04 8.95 7.97
C SER A 7 8.83 9.65 8.58
N LYS A 8 8.76 10.98 8.53
CA LYS A 8 7.53 11.73 8.76
C LYS A 8 6.58 11.58 7.55
N GLY A 9 6.25 10.35 7.21
CA GLY A 9 5.28 10.03 6.16
C GLY A 9 3.96 9.63 6.81
N LYS A 10 2.83 9.98 6.19
CA LYS A 10 1.52 9.52 6.63
C LYS A 10 1.40 8.03 6.29
N GLU A 11 1.25 7.18 7.30
CA GLU A 11 1.09 5.74 7.13
C GLU A 11 -0.40 5.40 7.08
N ILE A 12 -0.81 4.67 6.05
CA ILE A 12 -2.16 4.20 5.80
C ILE A 12 -2.14 2.68 5.86
N GLU A 13 -3.06 2.11 6.64
CA GLU A 13 -3.29 0.67 6.69
C GLU A 13 -4.54 0.32 5.90
N LEU A 14 -4.42 -0.66 5.01
CA LEU A 14 -5.52 -1.21 4.23
C LEU A 14 -5.58 -2.73 4.46
N LYS A 15 -6.77 -3.28 4.64
CA LYS A 15 -7.00 -4.72 4.46
C LYS A 15 -7.09 -5.00 2.97
N VAL A 16 -6.44 -6.05 2.52
CA VAL A 16 -6.67 -6.53 1.14
C VAL A 16 -7.17 -7.95 1.24
N ASP A 17 -8.37 -8.17 0.72
CA ASP A 17 -8.99 -9.49 0.67
C ASP A 17 -8.72 -10.12 -0.71
N GLY A 18 -8.67 -11.44 -0.78
CA GLY A 18 -8.30 -12.15 -2.01
C GLY A 18 -6.79 -12.30 -2.31
N MET A 19 -5.88 -11.80 -1.46
CA MET A 19 -4.44 -12.09 -1.57
C MET A 19 -4.11 -13.51 -1.09
N MET A 20 -4.43 -14.52 -1.88
CA MET A 20 -4.13 -15.93 -1.56
C MET A 20 -2.79 -16.41 -2.11
N CYS A 21 -2.13 -15.64 -2.99
CA CYS A 21 -0.85 -16.01 -3.58
C CYS A 21 0.21 -14.91 -3.46
N THR A 22 1.47 -15.33 -3.32
CA THR A 22 2.67 -14.49 -3.28
C THR A 22 2.86 -13.66 -4.55
N HIS A 23 2.27 -14.11 -5.66
CA HIS A 23 2.26 -13.35 -6.92
C HIS A 23 1.24 -12.20 -6.89
N CYS A 24 0.10 -12.43 -6.24
CA CYS A 24 -0.99 -11.44 -6.08
C CYS A 24 -0.55 -10.27 -5.20
N GLU A 25 0.10 -10.56 -4.06
CA GLU A 25 0.58 -9.48 -3.18
C GLU A 25 1.61 -8.58 -3.87
N LEU A 26 2.43 -9.15 -4.76
CA LEU A 26 3.50 -8.43 -5.44
C LEU A 26 2.91 -7.47 -6.47
N ALA A 27 1.91 -7.92 -7.24
CA ALA A 27 1.18 -7.09 -8.19
C ALA A 27 0.49 -5.91 -7.49
N VAL A 28 -0.24 -6.17 -6.40
CA VAL A 28 -0.90 -5.14 -5.59
C VAL A 28 0.12 -4.16 -4.99
N LYS A 29 1.21 -4.67 -4.43
CA LYS A 29 2.30 -3.86 -3.88
C LYS A 29 2.94 -2.96 -4.92
N GLN A 30 3.13 -3.46 -6.15
CA GLN A 30 3.70 -2.68 -7.25
C GLN A 30 2.72 -1.62 -7.75
N ALA A 31 1.43 -1.94 -7.85
CA ALA A 31 0.40 -0.98 -8.22
C ALA A 31 0.30 0.17 -7.20
N LEU A 32 0.27 -0.16 -5.91
CA LEU A 32 0.29 0.83 -4.83
C LEU A 32 1.57 1.69 -4.82
N GLN A 33 2.74 1.11 -5.11
CA GLN A 33 3.98 1.89 -5.24
C GLN A 33 4.02 2.79 -6.47
N LYS A 34 3.21 2.52 -7.50
CA LYS A 34 3.09 3.38 -8.69
C LYS A 34 2.12 4.54 -8.47
N VAL A 35 1.33 4.54 -7.40
CA VAL A 35 0.44 5.66 -7.07
C VAL A 35 1.28 6.88 -6.74
N ASP A 36 0.99 8.00 -7.41
CA ASP A 36 1.73 9.24 -7.23
C ASP A 36 1.52 9.77 -5.81
N GLY A 37 2.61 9.84 -5.03
CA GLY A 37 2.59 10.21 -3.62
C GLY A 37 2.72 9.07 -2.63
N VAL A 38 2.83 7.83 -3.10
CA VAL A 38 3.27 6.71 -2.25
C VAL A 38 4.80 6.68 -2.17
N LYS A 39 5.32 6.95 -0.98
CA LYS A 39 6.75 6.81 -0.66
C LYS A 39 7.19 5.36 -0.55
N LYS A 40 6.31 4.51 0.00
CA LYS A 40 6.61 3.10 0.25
C LYS A 40 5.32 2.30 0.36
N ALA A 41 5.22 1.17 -0.33
CA ALA A 41 4.15 0.20 -0.06
C ALA A 41 4.76 -1.12 0.43
N LYS A 42 4.20 -1.67 1.51
CA LYS A 42 4.48 -3.00 2.01
C LYS A 42 3.16 -3.74 2.07
N VAL A 43 3.14 -4.96 1.55
CA VAL A 43 1.96 -5.82 1.61
C VAL A 43 2.35 -7.06 2.41
N SER A 44 1.43 -7.59 3.20
CA SER A 44 1.61 -8.77 4.02
C SER A 44 0.41 -9.69 3.83
N HIS A 45 0.56 -10.68 2.96
CA HIS A 45 -0.42 -11.75 2.77
C HIS A 45 -0.71 -12.51 4.07
N PHE A 46 0.32 -12.74 4.90
CA PHE A 46 0.17 -13.44 6.19
C PHE A 46 -0.82 -12.77 7.15
N LYS A 47 -0.81 -11.43 7.18
CA LYS A 47 -1.73 -10.63 8.02
C LYS A 47 -2.95 -10.12 7.25
N LYS A 48 -3.04 -10.36 5.94
CA LYS A 48 -4.01 -9.75 5.01
C LYS A 48 -4.05 -8.22 5.11
N ARG A 49 -2.88 -7.59 5.28
CA ARG A 49 -2.73 -6.13 5.47
C ARG A 49 -1.72 -5.54 4.49
N ALA A 50 -2.03 -4.34 4.02
CA ALA A 50 -1.16 -3.49 3.23
C ALA A 50 -0.86 -2.22 4.04
N PHE A 51 0.42 -1.88 4.16
CA PHE A 51 0.95 -0.69 4.80
C PHE A 51 1.51 0.22 3.73
N ILE A 52 0.93 1.40 3.60
CA ILE A 52 1.30 2.40 2.61
C ILE A 52 1.85 3.60 3.36
N THR A 53 3.05 4.02 3.02
CA THR A 53 3.66 5.24 3.53
C THR A 53 3.58 6.28 2.42
N LEU A 54 2.90 7.39 2.68
CA LEU A 54 2.83 8.52 1.78
C LEU A 54 4.03 9.46 1.94
N GLU A 55 4.27 10.27 0.91
CA GLU A 55 5.29 11.32 0.94
C GLU A 55 4.87 12.50 1.82
N GLU A 56 5.85 13.19 2.42
CA GLU A 56 5.59 14.36 3.26
C GLU A 56 5.10 15.50 2.37
N GLY A 57 3.87 15.97 2.59
CA GLY A 57 3.23 17.01 1.78
C GLY A 57 2.35 16.51 0.63
N LYS A 58 2.18 15.18 0.46
CA LYS A 58 1.18 14.61 -0.43
C LYS A 58 0.08 13.91 0.37
N ASP A 59 -1.16 14.33 0.13
CA ASP A 59 -2.35 13.69 0.65
C ASP A 59 -2.97 12.84 -0.46
N VAL A 60 -2.63 11.56 -0.49
CA VAL A 60 -3.29 10.58 -1.36
C VAL A 60 -4.51 10.06 -0.62
N PRO A 61 -5.73 10.20 -1.17
CA PRO A 61 -6.93 9.68 -0.56
C PRO A 61 -6.96 8.15 -0.63
N ILE A 62 -7.54 7.52 0.39
CA ILE A 62 -7.61 6.07 0.50
C ILE A 62 -8.42 5.46 -0.66
N PHE A 63 -9.37 6.23 -1.20
CA PHE A 63 -10.12 5.84 -2.39
C PHE A 63 -9.23 5.63 -3.63
N GLU A 64 -8.20 6.45 -3.85
CA GLU A 64 -7.28 6.26 -4.98
C GLU A 64 -6.42 5.01 -4.81
N LEU A 65 -5.98 4.75 -3.57
CA LEU A 65 -5.26 3.53 -3.23
C LEU A 65 -6.13 2.29 -3.49
N ILE A 66 -7.40 2.32 -3.07
CA ILE A 66 -8.36 1.24 -3.32
C ILE A 66 -8.63 1.10 -4.83
N HIS A 67 -8.78 2.20 -5.55
CA HIS A 67 -9.01 2.18 -7.00
C HIS A 67 -7.83 1.55 -7.74
N ALA A 68 -6.60 1.91 -7.38
CA ALA A 68 -5.38 1.33 -7.94
C ALA A 68 -5.26 -0.18 -7.65
N VAL A 69 -5.77 -0.65 -6.51
CA VAL A 69 -5.81 -2.09 -6.18
C VAL A 69 -6.93 -2.76 -7.00
N LYS A 70 -8.09 -2.11 -7.12
CA LYS A 70 -9.24 -2.62 -7.87
C LYS A 70 -8.95 -2.78 -9.36
N THR A 71 -8.15 -1.90 -9.96
CA THR A 71 -7.71 -2.03 -11.35
C THR A 71 -6.77 -3.22 -11.58
N THR A 72 -6.12 -3.72 -10.53
CA THR A 72 -5.36 -4.99 -10.59
C THR A 72 -6.22 -6.23 -10.41
N GLY A 73 -7.52 -6.07 -10.14
CA GLY A 73 -8.47 -7.18 -9.94
C GLY A 73 -8.55 -7.69 -8.50
N TYR A 74 -8.11 -6.89 -7.51
CA TYR A 74 -8.22 -7.24 -6.09
C TYR A 74 -9.02 -6.18 -5.34
N ASP A 75 -9.67 -6.58 -4.24
CA ASP A 75 -10.44 -5.68 -3.39
C ASP A 75 -9.64 -5.31 -2.13
N ALA A 76 -9.42 -4.01 -1.95
CA ALA A 76 -8.88 -3.44 -0.72
C ALA A 76 -10.00 -2.72 0.06
N CYS A 77 -10.03 -2.91 1.37
CA CYS A 77 -10.92 -2.23 2.30
C CYS A 77 -10.08 -1.53 3.38
N GLU A 78 -10.45 -0.32 3.74
CA GLU A 78 -9.89 0.38 4.90
C GLU A 78 -10.25 -0.37 6.20
N VAL A 79 -9.35 -0.34 7.18
CA VAL A 79 -9.53 -0.98 8.52
C VAL A 79 -9.73 0.03 9.61
#